data_AF-A0A165WYX1-F1
#
_entry.id   AF-A0A165WYX1-F1
#
_cell.length_a   1.000
_cell.length_b   1.000
_cell.length_c   1.000
_cell.angle_alpha   90.00
_cell.angle_beta   90.00
_cell.angle_gamma   90.00
#
_symmetry.space_group_name_H-M   'P 1'
#
loop_
_entity.id
_entity.type
_entity.pdbx_description
1 polymer ?
#
loop_
_entity_poly.entity_id
_entity_poly.type
_entity_poly.pdbx_seq_one_letter_code
_entity_poly.pdbx_strand_id
1 'polypeptide(L)'
;MLGRAVTEDVPIPIFATKKKYKPVARKVNAVPAPLPDEFRIVRNIIGDPLADMPPLSPHPPPFKPTGRYTAERKEYIDSKHPGDFLWPAERDLMHQLMMQQNEAFAWEDSERGHFREDFFPPVKIPTLPHKPWIEKNFAIPPGLFPKVCEIIRTKEAAGVYEDSNSSYRSRWFTVVKKDGTSLRL
;
A
#
# COMPACT_ATOMS: atom_id res chain seq x y z
N MET A 1 57.54 -26.71 -25.45
CA MET A 1 57.84 -26.00 -24.19
C MET A 1 56.62 -25.13 -23.86
N LEU A 2 55.61 -25.71 -23.21
CA LEU A 2 54.39 -25.01 -22.78
C LEU A 2 54.36 -25.01 -21.25
N GLY A 3 54.47 -23.85 -20.64
CA GLY A 3 54.23 -23.63 -19.22
C GLY A 3 53.19 -22.52 -19.07
N ARG A 4 51.98 -22.89 -18.62
CA ARG A 4 50.90 -21.96 -18.27
C ARG A 4 51.31 -21.18 -17.02
N ALA A 5 51.20 -19.85 -17.07
CA ALA A 5 51.30 -19.01 -15.89
C ALA A 5 50.04 -19.22 -15.02
N VAL A 6 50.24 -19.69 -13.79
CA VAL A 6 49.20 -19.78 -12.77
C VAL A 6 49.05 -18.38 -12.18
N THR A 7 47.93 -17.72 -12.45
CA THR A 7 47.56 -16.47 -11.78
C THR A 7 47.11 -16.83 -10.36
N GLU A 8 47.87 -16.37 -9.36
CA GLU A 8 47.49 -16.49 -7.96
C GLU A 8 46.22 -15.67 -7.70
N ASP A 9 45.15 -16.34 -7.25
CA ASP A 9 43.94 -15.70 -6.74
C ASP A 9 44.27 -14.92 -5.48
N VAL A 10 44.42 -13.60 -5.61
CA VAL A 10 44.54 -12.69 -4.47
C VAL A 10 43.15 -12.62 -3.81
N PRO A 11 42.99 -13.08 -2.56
CA PRO A 11 41.70 -13.00 -1.88
C PRO A 11 41.36 -11.53 -1.63
N ILE A 12 40.24 -11.08 -2.21
CA ILE A 12 39.66 -9.76 -1.94
C ILE A 12 39.38 -9.69 -0.44
N PRO A 13 39.99 -8.77 0.32
CA PRO A 13 39.71 -8.66 1.74
C PRO A 13 38.27 -8.17 1.90
N ILE A 14 37.39 -9.08 2.30
CA ILE A 14 36.08 -8.75 2.85
C ILE A 14 36.38 -7.91 4.10
N PHE A 15 36.29 -6.59 3.97
CA PHE A 15 36.33 -5.69 5.11
C PHE A 15 35.13 -6.01 6.00
N ALA A 16 35.32 -6.94 6.93
CA ALA A 16 34.53 -7.09 8.13
C ALA A 16 34.76 -5.85 8.99
N THR A 17 34.18 -4.73 8.55
CA THR A 17 34.02 -3.56 9.41
C THR A 17 33.13 -4.00 10.56
N LYS A 18 33.76 -4.40 11.68
CA LYS A 18 33.09 -4.54 12.97
C LYS A 18 32.54 -3.17 13.32
N LYS A 19 31.35 -2.83 12.80
CA LYS A 19 30.63 -1.61 13.19
C LYS A 19 30.41 -1.73 14.69
N LYS A 20 31.18 -0.97 15.46
CA LYS A 20 31.09 -0.95 16.92
C LYS A 20 29.65 -0.55 17.26
N TYR A 21 28.91 -1.47 17.87
CA TYR A 21 27.52 -1.23 18.25
C TYR A 21 27.44 0.05 19.07
N LYS A 22 26.50 0.96 18.72
CA LYS A 22 26.34 2.22 19.46
C LYS A 22 25.94 1.88 20.89
N PRO A 23 26.76 2.20 21.92
CA PRO A 23 26.43 1.91 23.30
C PRO A 23 25.06 2.51 23.66
N VAL A 24 24.28 1.82 24.49
CA VAL A 24 22.91 2.27 24.86
C VAL A 24 22.91 3.72 25.35
N ALA A 25 23.89 4.10 26.16
CA ALA A 25 24.07 5.46 26.68
C ALA A 25 24.29 6.55 25.60
N ARG A 26 24.68 6.17 24.37
CA ARG A 26 24.87 7.11 23.24
C ARG A 26 23.70 7.11 22.26
N LYS A 27 22.68 6.27 22.48
CA LYS A 27 21.46 6.29 21.66
C LYS A 27 20.65 7.53 22.05
N VAL A 28 20.19 8.26 21.04
CA VAL A 28 19.23 9.34 21.24
C VAL A 28 17.87 8.68 21.19
N ASN A 29 17.16 8.68 22.31
CA ASN A 29 15.79 8.21 22.38
C ASN A 29 14.88 9.43 22.37
N ALA A 30 13.70 9.30 21.76
CA ALA A 30 12.66 10.31 21.93
C ALA A 30 12.29 10.37 23.42
N VAL A 31 12.20 11.59 23.96
CA VAL A 31 11.69 11.80 25.31
C VAL A 31 10.18 11.62 25.27
N PRO A 32 9.58 10.73 26.09
CA PRO A 32 8.14 10.62 26.18
C PRO A 32 7.56 11.97 26.63
N ALA A 33 6.81 12.61 25.75
CA ALA A 33 6.10 13.85 26.04
C ALA A 33 4.61 13.64 25.71
N PRO A 34 3.69 14.30 26.44
CA PRO A 34 2.29 14.29 26.06
C PRO A 34 2.14 14.89 24.66
N LEU A 35 1.33 14.24 23.81
CA LEU A 35 1.00 14.77 22.48
C LEU A 35 0.18 16.06 22.67
N PRO A 36 0.62 17.21 22.15
CA PRO A 36 -0.17 18.44 22.24
C PRO A 36 -1.54 18.27 21.57
N ASP A 37 -2.58 18.87 22.14
CA ASP A 37 -3.96 18.71 21.68
C ASP A 37 -4.16 19.08 20.20
N GLU A 38 -3.36 20.02 19.69
CA GLU A 38 -3.37 20.44 18.28
C GLU A 38 -2.99 19.35 17.27
N PHE A 39 -2.28 18.29 17.71
CA PHE A 39 -1.90 17.14 16.88
C PHE A 39 -2.80 15.92 17.11
N ARG A 40 -3.81 16.04 17.98
CA ARG A 40 -4.73 14.95 18.25
C ARG A 40 -5.61 14.70 17.02
N ILE A 41 -5.73 13.44 16.63
CA ILE A 41 -6.61 13.04 15.54
C ILE A 41 -8.06 13.25 15.98
N VAL A 42 -8.74 14.19 15.33
CA VAL A 42 -10.16 14.46 15.54
C VAL A 42 -10.95 13.65 14.54
N ARG A 43 -11.97 12.92 15.01
CA ARG A 43 -12.96 12.25 14.17
C ARG A 43 -14.26 13.03 14.28
N ASN A 44 -14.65 13.70 13.20
CA ASN A 44 -15.84 14.54 13.19
C ASN A 44 -16.91 13.90 12.29
N ILE A 45 -17.57 12.85 12.77
CA ILE A 45 -18.62 12.19 11.99
C ILE A 45 -19.86 13.09 12.03
N ILE A 46 -20.05 13.91 10.99
CA ILE A 46 -21.19 14.81 10.86
C ILE A 46 -22.31 14.07 10.13
N GLY A 47 -23.48 13.96 10.76
CA GLY A 47 -24.65 13.27 10.20
C GLY A 47 -24.61 11.75 10.36
N ASP A 48 -25.66 11.07 9.90
CA ASP A 48 -25.72 9.61 9.85
C ASP A 48 -25.09 9.11 8.55
N PRO A 49 -23.93 8.40 8.59
CA PRO A 49 -23.25 7.90 7.40
C PRO A 49 -24.04 6.83 6.65
N LEU A 50 -25.09 6.25 7.25
CA LEU A 50 -25.89 5.19 6.66
C LEU A 50 -27.26 5.69 6.14
N ALA A 51 -27.56 6.98 6.27
CA ALA A 51 -28.87 7.53 5.93
C ALA A 51 -29.27 7.26 4.46
N ASP A 52 -28.32 7.33 3.53
CA ASP A 52 -28.53 7.15 2.09
C ASP A 52 -28.34 5.69 1.64
N MET A 53 -28.17 4.74 2.57
CA MET A 53 -27.91 3.35 2.22
C MET A 53 -29.18 2.72 1.61
N PRO A 54 -29.17 2.28 0.33
CA PRO A 54 -30.32 1.63 -0.29
C PRO A 54 -30.65 0.33 0.44
N PRO A 55 -31.95 0.06 0.69
CA PRO A 55 -32.37 -1.19 1.29
C PRO A 55 -32.17 -2.35 0.31
N LEU A 56 -31.86 -3.53 0.87
CA LEU A 56 -31.85 -4.78 0.13
C LEU A 56 -33.27 -5.34 0.04
N SER A 57 -33.61 -5.86 -1.13
CA SER A 57 -34.92 -6.50 -1.35
C SER A 57 -34.82 -7.98 -0.97
N PRO A 58 -35.79 -8.54 -0.22
CA PRO A 58 -35.89 -9.99 -0.02
C PRO A 58 -36.05 -10.78 -1.33
N HIS A 59 -36.51 -10.12 -2.38
CA HIS A 59 -36.62 -10.65 -3.74
C HIS A 59 -35.65 -9.89 -4.65
N PRO A 60 -34.41 -10.37 -4.82
CA PRO A 60 -33.40 -9.67 -5.58
C PRO A 60 -33.78 -9.61 -7.07
N PRO A 61 -33.58 -8.45 -7.73
CA PRO A 61 -33.77 -8.36 -9.17
C PRO A 61 -32.70 -9.20 -9.91
N PRO A 62 -32.96 -9.60 -11.16
CA PRO A 62 -31.96 -10.31 -11.95
C PRO A 62 -30.71 -9.43 -12.11
N PHE A 63 -29.55 -10.09 -12.18
CA PHE A 63 -28.26 -9.42 -12.33
C PHE A 63 -28.25 -8.50 -13.57
N LYS A 64 -27.80 -7.26 -13.35
CA LYS A 64 -27.53 -6.28 -14.40
C LYS A 64 -26.18 -5.62 -14.12
N PRO A 65 -25.22 -5.66 -15.07
CA PRO A 65 -23.96 -4.93 -14.93
C PRO A 65 -24.21 -3.47 -14.55
N THR A 66 -23.65 -3.02 -13.44
CA THR A 66 -23.94 -1.70 -12.86
C THR A 66 -22.64 -1.04 -12.41
N GLY A 67 -22.30 0.10 -13.04
CA GLY A 67 -21.10 0.87 -12.72
C GLY A 67 -19.84 0.01 -12.76
N ARG A 68 -19.17 -0.10 -11.62
CA ARG A 68 -17.96 -0.93 -11.45
C ARG A 68 -18.26 -2.44 -11.42
N TYR A 69 -19.49 -2.89 -11.21
CA TYR A 69 -19.77 -4.33 -11.09
C TYR A 69 -20.18 -4.93 -12.45
N THR A 70 -19.20 -5.51 -13.17
CA THR A 70 -19.36 -6.11 -14.50
C THR A 70 -19.67 -7.61 -14.45
N ALA A 71 -20.04 -8.20 -15.58
CA ALA A 71 -20.27 -9.65 -15.69
C ALA A 71 -19.00 -10.47 -15.36
N GLU A 72 -17.82 -10.00 -15.79
CA GLU A 72 -16.53 -10.63 -15.46
C GLU A 72 -16.25 -10.60 -13.95
N ARG A 73 -16.54 -9.46 -13.29
CA ARG A 73 -16.40 -9.32 -11.84
C ARG A 73 -17.40 -10.19 -11.08
N LYS A 74 -18.62 -10.38 -11.62
CA LYS A 74 -19.58 -11.36 -11.10
C LYS A 74 -19.04 -12.79 -11.17
N GLU A 75 -18.59 -13.21 -12.34
CA GLU A 75 -18.04 -14.55 -12.56
C GLU A 75 -16.80 -14.80 -11.68
N TYR A 76 -15.96 -13.79 -11.50
CA TYR A 76 -14.84 -13.85 -10.57
C TYR A 76 -15.32 -14.16 -9.14
N ILE A 77 -16.33 -13.45 -8.64
CA ILE A 77 -16.90 -13.71 -7.31
C ILE A 77 -17.47 -15.12 -7.25
N ASP A 78 -18.25 -15.54 -8.24
CA ASP A 78 -18.81 -16.90 -8.28
C ASP A 78 -17.70 -17.98 -8.27
N SER A 79 -16.58 -17.73 -8.94
CA SER A 79 -15.41 -18.63 -8.95
C SER A 79 -14.72 -18.74 -7.59
N LYS A 80 -14.81 -17.70 -6.75
CA LYS A 80 -14.27 -17.69 -5.38
C LYS A 80 -15.23 -18.30 -4.36
N HIS A 81 -16.50 -18.47 -4.73
CA HIS A 81 -17.52 -19.12 -3.91
C HIS A 81 -18.09 -20.39 -4.57
N PRO A 82 -17.25 -21.39 -4.90
CA PRO A 82 -17.70 -22.60 -5.59
C PRO A 82 -18.48 -23.58 -4.70
N GLY A 83 -18.44 -23.42 -3.38
CA GLY A 83 -19.07 -24.35 -2.42
C GLY A 83 -20.49 -23.98 -2.02
N ASP A 84 -21.14 -24.90 -1.29
CA ASP A 84 -22.53 -24.76 -0.81
C ASP A 84 -22.68 -23.82 0.40
N PHE A 85 -21.70 -22.94 0.64
CA PHE A 85 -21.74 -22.00 1.76
C PHE A 85 -22.89 -21.00 1.63
N LEU A 86 -23.20 -20.57 0.41
CA LEU A 86 -24.34 -19.69 0.11
C LEU A 86 -25.35 -20.44 -0.77
N TRP A 87 -26.62 -20.39 -0.37
CA TRP A 87 -27.72 -20.85 -1.22
C TRP A 87 -27.86 -19.97 -2.46
N PRO A 88 -28.44 -20.48 -3.56
CA PRO A 88 -28.64 -19.69 -4.77
C PRO A 88 -29.32 -18.33 -4.52
N ALA A 89 -30.34 -18.30 -3.66
CA ALA A 89 -31.05 -17.07 -3.29
C ALA A 89 -30.17 -16.08 -2.51
N GLU A 90 -29.26 -16.56 -1.65
CA GLU A 90 -28.32 -15.70 -0.90
C GLU A 90 -27.24 -15.12 -1.83
N ARG A 91 -26.82 -15.88 -2.85
CA ARG A 91 -25.92 -15.38 -3.89
C ARG A 91 -26.56 -14.27 -4.70
N ASP A 92 -27.83 -14.41 -5.05
CA ASP A 92 -28.58 -13.36 -5.75
C ASP A 92 -28.68 -12.08 -4.90
N LEU A 93 -28.91 -12.22 -3.59
CA LEU A 93 -28.90 -11.10 -2.65
C LEU A 93 -27.52 -10.44 -2.54
N MET A 94 -26.45 -11.23 -2.50
CA MET A 94 -25.08 -10.72 -2.51
C MET A 94 -24.79 -9.94 -3.81
N HIS A 95 -25.20 -10.46 -4.97
CA HIS A 95 -25.06 -9.74 -6.23
C HIS A 95 -25.88 -8.43 -6.24
N GLN A 96 -27.08 -8.42 -5.66
CA GLN A 96 -27.85 -7.19 -5.47
C GLN A 96 -27.08 -6.15 -4.66
N LEU A 97 -26.50 -6.55 -3.52
CA LEU A 97 -25.68 -5.67 -2.68
C LEU A 97 -24.50 -5.09 -3.46
N MET A 98 -23.77 -5.94 -4.19
CA MET A 98 -22.61 -5.53 -5.00
C MET A 98 -23.00 -4.57 -6.13
N MET A 99 -24.16 -4.76 -6.76
CA MET A 99 -24.69 -3.84 -7.77
C MET A 99 -25.07 -2.48 -7.17
N GLN A 100 -25.82 -2.49 -6.06
CA GLN A 100 -26.26 -1.27 -5.37
C GLN A 100 -25.08 -0.47 -4.82
N GLN A 101 -24.06 -1.16 -4.28
CA GLN A 101 -22.87 -0.56 -3.67
C GLN A 101 -21.65 -0.66 -4.58
N ASN A 102 -21.83 -0.59 -5.90
CA ASN A 102 -20.74 -0.87 -6.85
C ASN A 102 -19.50 0.02 -6.66
N GLU A 103 -19.67 1.26 -6.18
CA GLU A 103 -18.58 2.20 -5.91
C GLU A 103 -17.82 1.91 -4.61
N ALA A 104 -18.42 1.15 -3.67
CA ALA A 104 -17.81 0.81 -2.40
C ALA A 104 -16.66 -0.21 -2.55
N PHE A 105 -16.67 -0.99 -3.64
CA PHE A 105 -15.66 -1.99 -3.92
C PHE A 105 -14.63 -1.47 -4.93
N ALA A 106 -13.36 -1.71 -4.63
CA ALA A 106 -12.25 -1.40 -5.52
C ALA A 106 -11.68 -2.69 -6.11
N TRP A 107 -11.63 -2.75 -7.43
CA TRP A 107 -11.09 -3.86 -8.22
C TRP A 107 -9.73 -3.50 -8.84
N GLU A 108 -9.50 -2.21 -9.06
CA GLU A 108 -8.24 -1.64 -9.55
C GLU A 108 -7.70 -0.58 -8.58
N ASP A 109 -6.40 -0.27 -8.65
CA ASP A 109 -5.78 0.73 -7.75
C ASP A 109 -6.33 2.15 -8.00
N SER A 110 -6.80 2.43 -9.21
CA SER A 110 -7.49 3.67 -9.61
C SER A 110 -8.85 3.86 -8.93
N GLU A 111 -9.50 2.77 -8.51
CA GLU A 111 -10.82 2.78 -7.88
C GLU A 111 -10.74 2.96 -6.35
N ARG A 112 -9.52 3.06 -5.81
CA ARG A 112 -9.26 3.14 -4.38
C ARG A 112 -9.83 4.44 -3.79
N GLY A 113 -10.72 4.30 -2.80
CA GLY A 113 -11.28 5.44 -2.08
C GLY A 113 -10.28 6.08 -1.11
N HIS A 114 -10.55 7.33 -0.75
CA HIS A 114 -9.96 8.01 0.40
C HIS A 114 -11.05 8.30 1.44
N PHE A 115 -10.66 8.54 2.69
CA PHE A 115 -11.61 8.99 3.69
C PHE A 115 -12.14 10.38 3.32
N ARG A 116 -13.41 10.65 3.67
CA ARG A 116 -13.99 11.98 3.56
C ARG A 116 -13.24 12.93 4.49
N GLU A 117 -12.71 14.01 3.95
CA GLU A 117 -11.97 15.03 4.71
C GLU A 117 -12.84 15.72 5.77
N ASP A 118 -14.15 15.84 5.51
CA ASP A 118 -15.13 16.36 6.48
C ASP A 118 -15.13 15.56 7.79
N PHE A 119 -14.94 14.24 7.69
CA PHE A 119 -14.95 13.33 8.83
C PHE A 119 -13.55 13.17 9.43
N PHE A 120 -12.55 13.17 8.57
CA PHE A 120 -11.15 12.92 8.91
C PHE A 120 -10.28 14.01 8.28
N PRO A 121 -10.08 15.14 8.96
CA PRO A 121 -9.21 16.19 8.46
C PRO A 121 -7.76 15.68 8.35
N PRO A 122 -6.93 16.29 7.48
CA PRO A 122 -5.53 15.90 7.32
C PRO A 122 -4.76 15.85 8.65
N VAL A 123 -4.03 14.76 8.87
CA VAL A 123 -3.27 14.53 10.11
C VAL A 123 -2.01 15.39 10.11
N LYS A 124 -1.83 16.19 11.16
CA LYS A 124 -0.59 16.94 11.40
C LYS A 124 0.40 16.08 12.19
N ILE A 125 1.60 15.88 11.66
CA ILE A 125 2.66 15.15 12.34
C ILE A 125 3.47 16.14 13.19
N PRO A 126 3.54 15.98 14.53
CA PRO A 126 4.37 16.84 15.37
C PRO A 126 5.85 16.61 15.07
N THR A 127 6.57 17.70 14.80
CA THR A 127 8.03 17.66 14.60
C THR A 127 8.73 18.47 15.69
N LEU A 128 9.75 17.89 16.30
CA LEU A 128 10.69 18.64 17.14
C LEU A 128 11.73 19.34 16.26
N PRO A 129 12.37 20.44 16.69
CA PRO A 129 13.46 21.04 15.94
C PRO A 129 14.58 20.02 15.66
N HIS A 130 14.84 19.75 14.38
CA HIS A 130 15.85 18.78 13.95
C HIS A 130 16.41 19.15 12.59
N LYS A 131 17.51 18.50 12.22
CA LYS A 131 18.06 18.58 10.87
C LYS A 131 17.35 17.54 9.99
N PRO A 132 16.79 17.93 8.82
CA PRO A 132 16.23 16.97 7.89
C PRO A 132 17.24 15.89 7.52
N TRP A 133 16.78 14.63 7.45
CA TRP A 133 17.64 13.53 7.03
C TRP A 133 17.58 13.35 5.51
N ILE A 134 18.76 13.28 4.90
CA ILE A 134 18.94 13.03 3.48
C ILE A 134 19.77 11.77 3.33
N GLU A 135 19.10 10.65 3.06
CA GLU A 135 19.75 9.38 2.84
C GLU A 135 19.83 9.05 1.35
N LYS A 136 20.97 8.51 0.92
CA LYS A 136 21.15 8.00 -0.45
C LYS A 136 20.38 6.68 -0.61
N ASN A 137 19.51 6.61 -1.61
CA ASN A 137 18.77 5.39 -1.96
C ASN A 137 19.72 4.28 -2.40
N PHE A 138 19.31 3.03 -2.17
CA PHE A 138 20.01 1.88 -2.71
C PHE A 138 19.91 1.87 -4.23
N ALA A 139 20.95 1.35 -4.89
CA ALA A 139 20.90 1.16 -6.34
C ALA A 139 19.85 0.09 -6.68
N ILE A 140 18.93 0.42 -7.57
CA ILE A 140 17.92 -0.51 -8.05
C ILE A 140 18.61 -1.47 -9.03
N PRO A 141 18.48 -2.80 -8.85
CA PRO A 141 19.01 -3.76 -9.81
C PRO A 141 18.46 -3.50 -11.24
N PRO A 142 19.29 -3.53 -12.30
CA PRO A 142 18.84 -3.19 -13.66
C PRO A 142 17.64 -4.01 -14.14
N GLY A 143 17.58 -5.30 -13.80
CA GLY A 143 16.46 -6.17 -14.18
C GLY A 143 15.13 -5.84 -13.50
N LEU A 144 15.14 -5.12 -12.37
CA LEU A 144 13.92 -4.72 -11.66
C LEU A 144 13.50 -3.29 -12.00
N PHE A 145 14.39 -2.48 -12.56
CA PHE A 145 14.17 -1.06 -12.79
C PHE A 145 12.87 -0.76 -13.58
N PRO A 146 12.56 -1.42 -14.71
CA PRO A 146 11.32 -1.16 -15.45
C PRO A 146 10.06 -1.42 -14.62
N LYS A 147 10.03 -2.53 -13.89
CA LYS A 147 8.90 -2.91 -13.02
C LYS A 147 8.70 -1.91 -11.89
N VAL A 148 9.80 -1.40 -11.33
CA VAL A 148 9.75 -0.40 -10.26
C VAL A 148 9.20 0.92 -10.77
N CYS A 149 9.63 1.37 -11.96
CA CYS A 149 9.07 2.56 -12.61
C CYS A 149 7.58 2.41 -12.89
N GLU A 150 7.13 1.25 -13.36
CA GLU A 150 5.71 0.96 -13.57
C GLU A 150 4.90 1.10 -12.28
N ILE A 151 5.37 0.49 -11.17
CA ILE A 151 4.69 0.58 -9.87
C ILE A 151 4.58 2.03 -9.40
N ILE A 152 5.63 2.84 -9.56
CA ILE A 152 5.62 4.24 -9.16
C ILE A 152 4.59 5.02 -9.98
N ARG A 153 4.56 4.84 -11.31
CA ARG A 153 3.59 5.49 -12.19
C ARG A 153 2.15 5.08 -11.89
N THR A 154 1.89 3.81 -11.58
CA THR A 154 0.57 3.35 -11.16
C THR A 154 0.13 4.05 -9.87
N LYS A 155 1.04 4.19 -8.90
CA LYS A 155 0.76 4.89 -7.64
C LYS A 155 0.57 6.41 -7.81
N GLU A 156 1.29 7.03 -8.75
CA GLU A 156 1.06 8.43 -9.14
C GLU A 156 -0.31 8.59 -9.81
N ALA A 157 -0.67 7.72 -10.76
CA ALA A 157 -1.96 7.75 -11.44
C ALA A 157 -3.15 7.52 -10.49
N ALA A 158 -2.96 6.69 -9.45
CA ALA A 158 -3.95 6.48 -8.39
C ALA A 158 -3.96 7.59 -7.31
N GLY A 159 -3.14 8.64 -7.44
CA GLY A 159 -3.08 9.76 -6.49
C GLY A 159 -2.47 9.39 -5.13
N VAL A 160 -1.75 8.27 -5.04
CA VAL A 160 -1.07 7.84 -3.80
C VAL A 160 0.24 8.58 -3.61
N TYR A 161 0.94 8.80 -4.71
CA TYR A 161 2.22 9.48 -4.77
C TYR A 161 2.07 10.80 -5.49
N GLU A 162 2.78 11.80 -4.99
CA GLU A 162 2.80 13.14 -5.53
C GLU A 162 4.26 13.60 -5.63
N ASP A 163 4.54 14.37 -6.68
CA ASP A 163 5.82 15.03 -6.83
C ASP A 163 6.02 16.04 -5.70
N SER A 164 7.18 16.00 -5.05
CA SER A 164 7.48 16.90 -3.94
C SER A 164 8.92 17.37 -3.97
N ASN A 165 9.12 18.62 -3.54
CA ASN A 165 10.44 19.18 -3.28
C ASN A 165 10.68 19.21 -1.75
N SER A 166 11.10 18.05 -1.22
CA SER A 166 11.29 17.87 0.23
C SER A 166 12.76 17.90 0.62
N SER A 167 13.05 18.50 1.78
CA SER A 167 14.36 18.38 2.45
C SER A 167 14.58 17.00 3.09
N TYR A 168 13.55 16.16 3.15
CA TYR A 168 13.62 14.80 3.68
C TYR A 168 13.77 13.79 2.54
N ARG A 169 14.66 12.82 2.72
CA ARG A 169 14.78 11.65 1.84
C ARG A 169 15.15 10.42 2.66
N SER A 170 14.26 9.44 2.71
CA SER A 170 14.49 8.14 3.35
C SER A 170 14.86 7.09 2.32
N ARG A 171 15.69 6.11 2.72
CA ARG A 171 15.97 4.93 1.89
C ARG A 171 14.73 4.07 1.73
N TRP A 172 14.56 3.53 0.54
CA TRP A 172 13.60 2.46 0.25
C TRP A 172 14.27 1.38 -0.61
N PHE A 173 13.65 0.20 -0.65
CA PHE A 173 14.10 -0.94 -1.43
C PHE A 173 12.90 -1.80 -1.83
N THR A 174 13.09 -2.61 -2.86
CA THR A 174 12.05 -3.51 -3.38
C THR A 174 12.04 -4.81 -2.59
N VAL A 175 10.86 -5.30 -2.23
CA VAL A 175 10.66 -6.64 -1.65
C VAL A 175 9.82 -7.50 -2.58
N VAL A 176 10.27 -8.73 -2.85
CA VAL A 176 9.49 -9.70 -3.63
C VAL A 176 8.37 -10.25 -2.75
N LYS A 177 7.14 -10.24 -3.25
CA LYS A 177 5.97 -10.82 -2.55
C LYS A 177 6.00 -12.36 -2.62
N LYS A 178 5.07 -13.01 -1.91
CA LYS A 178 5.00 -14.48 -1.79
C LYS A 178 4.82 -15.21 -3.12
N ASP A 179 4.26 -14.53 -4.12
CA ASP A 179 4.09 -15.01 -5.50
C ASP A 179 5.42 -15.06 -6.30
N GLY A 180 6.53 -14.61 -5.72
CA GLY A 180 7.87 -14.70 -6.30
C GLY A 180 8.13 -13.72 -7.46
N THR A 181 7.10 -13.02 -7.93
CA THR A 181 7.17 -12.21 -9.16
C THR A 181 6.82 -10.75 -8.92
N SER A 182 5.79 -10.49 -8.10
CA SER A 182 5.36 -9.13 -7.79
C SER A 182 6.32 -8.44 -6.82
N LEU A 183 6.57 -7.16 -7.06
CA LEU A 183 7.38 -6.33 -6.18
C LEU A 183 6.49 -5.48 -5.26
N ARG A 184 7.01 -5.19 -4.08
CA ARG A 184 6.49 -4.21 -3.14
C ARG A 184 7.52 -3.13 -2.92
N LEU A 185 7.07 -1.88 -3.04
CA LEU A 185 7.77 -0.66 -2.64
C LEU A 185 7.16 -0.15 -1.34
#